data_AF-A0A839Z5Q7-F1
#
_entry.id   AF-A0A839Z5Q7-F1
#
_cell.length_a   1.000
_cell.length_b   1.000
_cell.length_c   1.000
_cell.angle_alpha   90.00
_cell.angle_beta   90.00
_cell.angle_gamma   90.00
#
_symmetry.space_group_name_H-M   'P 1'
#
loop_
_entity.id
_entity.type
_entity.pdbx_description
1 polymer ?
#
loop_
_entity_poly.entity_id
_entity_poly.type
_entity_poly.pdbx_seq_one_letter_code
_entity_poly.pdbx_strand_id
1 'polypeptide(L)'
;MDDVTRQAFATATGVLAAVYLALWMHLQDPYWAALSVLIIANVDRDALFTKGVLRMAGTAVGIALGYSIGQWMEGQAWMQLTLVAVAAAIGTYCRQRSAYGYAWFYGGLTFALLILYTMVQPQDLYDFAHYRFYEILIGVVCGTLSSWALGPRAGGLPAHIVAQAAGSTAENARRQSFVAALGATTIVITWALFDLPQLPQVLISSLVVLDADPLATRHRGVQRIFGCIIGGTAGIAVVMLDASGQVWWTAALFLGVFTFARLHLTKSPQAYIGTQSAIAYLVTLVGAGPPTTLDPPIDRLVGIVIGVSIITVLVWALNPPKPAIEAGA
;
A
#
# COMPACT_ATOMS: atom_id res chain seq x y z
N MET A 1 -6.66 28.62 -4.42
CA MET A 1 -5.99 27.30 -4.41
C MET A 1 -7.01 26.29 -4.91
N ASP A 2 -6.70 25.55 -5.98
CA ASP A 2 -7.58 24.50 -6.50
C ASP A 2 -7.72 23.34 -5.51
N ASP A 3 -8.79 22.55 -5.65
CA ASP A 3 -9.12 21.48 -4.70
C ASP A 3 -8.02 20.41 -4.57
N VAL A 4 -7.33 20.10 -5.67
CA VAL A 4 -6.20 19.15 -5.66
C VAL A 4 -5.06 19.70 -4.82
N THR A 5 -4.66 20.95 -5.05
CA THR A 5 -3.60 21.59 -4.26
C THR A 5 -3.99 21.74 -2.79
N ARG A 6 -5.25 22.07 -2.48
CA ARG A 6 -5.74 22.11 -1.08
C ARG A 6 -5.66 20.74 -0.41
N GLN A 7 -6.12 19.70 -1.09
CA GLN A 7 -6.08 18.36 -0.55
C GLN A 7 -4.64 17.85 -0.42
N ALA A 8 -3.75 18.16 -1.36
CA ALA A 8 -2.34 17.80 -1.24
C ALA A 8 -1.66 18.46 -0.03
N PHE A 9 -1.97 19.73 0.24
CA PHE A 9 -1.51 20.45 1.44
C PHE A 9 -2.03 19.79 2.72
N ALA A 10 -3.32 19.44 2.74
CA ALA A 10 -3.93 18.72 3.85
C ALA A 10 -3.30 17.34 4.07
N THR A 11 -3.02 16.59 3.00
CA THR A 11 -2.34 15.29 3.06
C THR A 11 -0.92 15.44 3.62
N ALA A 12 -0.13 16.40 3.14
CA ALA A 12 1.22 16.64 3.66
C ALA A 12 1.21 17.03 5.15
N THR A 13 0.26 17.87 5.56
CA THR A 13 0.09 18.24 6.97
C THR A 13 -0.34 17.05 7.83
N GLY A 14 -1.27 16.23 7.33
CA GLY A 14 -1.71 15.01 8.02
C GLY A 14 -0.59 13.98 8.16
N VAL A 15 0.27 13.86 7.15
CA VAL A 15 1.47 13.01 7.19
C VAL A 15 2.42 13.49 8.28
N LEU A 16 2.74 14.80 8.34
CA LEU A 16 3.58 15.33 9.41
C LEU A 16 2.99 15.01 10.78
N ALA A 17 1.70 15.30 11.00
CA ALA A 17 1.04 15.03 12.27
C ALA A 17 1.10 13.53 12.63
N ALA A 18 0.83 12.64 11.68
CA ALA A 18 0.88 11.20 11.89
C ALA A 18 2.29 10.71 12.25
N VAL A 19 3.31 11.21 11.55
CA VAL A 19 4.71 10.85 11.81
C VAL A 19 5.14 11.35 13.18
N TYR A 20 4.86 12.61 13.53
CA TYR A 20 5.20 13.16 14.84
C TYR A 20 4.52 12.41 15.98
N LEU A 21 3.23 12.07 15.84
CA LEU A 21 2.52 11.27 16.84
C LEU A 21 3.06 9.84 16.93
N ALA A 22 3.36 9.19 15.80
CA ALA A 22 3.93 7.85 15.79
C ALA A 22 5.31 7.80 16.45
N LEU A 23 6.17 8.79 16.18
CA LEU A 23 7.48 8.94 16.83
C LEU A 23 7.34 9.23 18.33
N TRP A 24 6.40 10.09 18.71
CA TRP A 24 6.13 10.41 20.13
C TRP A 24 5.61 9.19 20.91
N MET A 25 4.82 8.33 20.26
CA MET A 25 4.35 7.07 20.84
C MET A 25 5.38 5.92 20.73
N HIS A 26 6.57 6.19 20.17
CA HIS A 26 7.62 5.20 19.95
C HIS A 26 7.14 3.96 19.17
N LEU A 27 6.30 4.16 18.15
CA LEU A 27 5.88 3.06 17.27
C LEU A 27 7.07 2.53 16.46
N GLN A 28 7.06 1.23 16.19
CA GLN A 28 8.15 0.53 15.51
C GLN A 28 8.39 1.06 14.08
N ASP A 29 7.33 1.17 13.28
CA ASP A 29 7.42 1.56 11.87
C ASP A 29 6.55 2.80 11.56
N PRO A 30 7.01 4.01 11.95
CA PRO A 30 6.22 5.25 11.82
C PRO A 30 5.86 5.61 10.37
N TYR A 31 6.58 5.06 9.38
CA TYR A 31 6.23 5.25 7.98
C TYR A 31 4.85 4.69 7.66
N TRP A 32 4.38 3.63 8.31
CA TRP A 32 3.04 3.07 8.05
C TRP A 32 1.90 4.01 8.43
N ALA A 33 2.10 4.86 9.44
CA ALA A 33 1.18 5.93 9.76
C ALA A 33 1.14 6.98 8.64
N ALA A 34 2.30 7.41 8.15
CA ALA A 34 2.41 8.31 7.00
C ALA A 34 1.76 7.74 5.73
N LEU A 35 2.02 6.46 5.43
CA LEU A 35 1.45 5.78 4.27
C LEU A 35 -0.08 5.70 4.37
N SER A 36 -0.61 5.51 5.57
CA SER A 36 -2.06 5.43 5.77
C SER A 36 -2.74 6.76 5.47
N VAL A 37 -2.16 7.90 5.87
CA VAL A 37 -2.65 9.24 5.47
C VAL A 37 -2.66 9.38 3.94
N LEU A 38 -1.54 9.04 3.29
CA LEU A 38 -1.39 9.17 1.85
C LEU A 38 -2.40 8.30 1.09
N ILE A 39 -2.56 7.05 1.48
CA ILE A 39 -3.35 6.07 0.73
C ILE A 39 -4.86 6.39 0.79
N ILE A 40 -5.35 6.94 1.91
CA ILE A 40 -6.76 7.31 2.03
C ILE A 40 -7.06 8.65 1.37
N ALA A 41 -6.04 9.46 1.06
CA ALA A 41 -6.19 10.78 0.49
C ALA A 41 -7.08 10.74 -0.77
N ASN A 42 -8.04 11.66 -0.79
CA ASN A 42 -8.95 11.84 -1.91
C ASN A 42 -9.46 13.28 -1.87
N VAL A 43 -9.69 13.86 -3.05
CA VAL A 43 -10.33 15.18 -3.19
C VAL A 43 -11.78 15.11 -2.71
N ASP A 44 -12.43 13.95 -2.92
CA ASP A 44 -13.76 13.69 -2.39
C ASP A 44 -13.72 13.27 -0.91
N ARG A 45 -14.45 14.01 -0.08
CA ARG A 45 -14.48 13.84 1.38
C ARG A 45 -15.06 12.48 1.79
N ASP A 46 -16.20 12.10 1.23
CA ASP A 46 -16.87 10.87 1.60
C ASP A 46 -16.04 9.66 1.18
N ALA A 47 -15.38 9.75 0.03
CA ALA A 47 -14.44 8.73 -0.43
C ALA A 47 -13.21 8.63 0.48
N LEU A 48 -12.65 9.74 0.96
CA LEU A 48 -11.55 9.72 1.94
C LEU A 48 -11.99 9.07 3.25
N PHE A 49 -13.11 9.52 3.81
CA PHE A 49 -13.65 9.01 5.07
C PHE A 49 -14.00 7.53 4.99
N THR A 50 -14.69 7.13 3.91
CA THR A 50 -15.03 5.73 3.62
C THR A 50 -13.77 4.88 3.52
N LYS A 51 -12.76 5.30 2.74
CA LYS A 51 -11.48 4.57 2.66
C LYS A 51 -10.82 4.44 4.03
N GLY A 52 -10.84 5.50 4.83
CA GLY A 52 -10.31 5.52 6.20
C GLY A 52 -10.97 4.46 7.09
N VAL A 53 -12.30 4.51 7.21
CA VAL A 53 -13.06 3.55 8.04
C VAL A 53 -12.85 2.13 7.56
N LEU A 54 -12.94 1.88 6.26
CA LEU A 54 -12.74 0.55 5.68
C LEU A 54 -11.29 0.05 5.87
N ARG A 55 -10.29 0.93 5.83
CA ARG A 55 -8.89 0.59 6.13
C ARG A 55 -8.76 0.09 7.57
N MET A 56 -9.27 0.85 8.53
CA MET A 56 -9.18 0.52 9.95
C MET A 56 -9.92 -0.80 10.24
N ALA A 57 -11.15 -0.93 9.75
CA ALA A 57 -11.95 -2.14 9.97
C ALA A 57 -11.31 -3.38 9.33
N GLY A 58 -10.85 -3.28 8.08
CA GLY A 58 -10.16 -4.37 7.38
C GLY A 58 -8.90 -4.79 8.11
N THR A 59 -8.03 -3.83 8.48
CA THR A 59 -6.80 -4.11 9.22
C THR A 59 -7.09 -4.73 10.59
N ALA A 60 -8.08 -4.25 11.35
CA ALA A 60 -8.44 -4.82 12.65
C ALA A 60 -8.85 -6.29 12.53
N VAL A 61 -9.70 -6.63 11.55
CA VAL A 61 -10.11 -8.02 11.29
C VAL A 61 -8.93 -8.86 10.82
N GLY A 62 -8.08 -8.32 9.93
CA GLY A 62 -6.89 -9.00 9.43
C GLY A 62 -5.87 -9.29 10.53
N ILE A 63 -5.67 -8.36 11.48
CA ILE A 63 -4.82 -8.56 12.66
C ILE A 63 -5.44 -9.60 13.58
N ALA A 64 -6.73 -9.48 13.93
CA ALA A 64 -7.39 -10.40 14.84
C ALA A 64 -7.30 -11.85 14.35
N LEU A 65 -7.67 -12.10 13.08
CA LEU A 65 -7.61 -13.42 12.47
C LEU A 65 -6.16 -13.87 12.20
N GLY A 66 -5.31 -12.97 11.72
CA GLY A 66 -3.93 -13.29 11.34
C GLY A 66 -3.07 -13.64 12.55
N TYR A 67 -3.26 -12.93 13.66
CA TYR A 67 -2.58 -13.22 14.92
C TYR A 67 -3.13 -14.51 15.54
N SER A 68 -4.46 -14.65 15.67
CA SER A 68 -5.05 -15.84 16.30
C SER A 68 -4.74 -17.12 15.55
N ILE A 69 -4.83 -17.10 14.22
CA ILE A 69 -4.53 -18.26 13.38
C ILE A 69 -3.01 -18.44 13.27
N GLY A 70 -2.25 -17.37 13.04
CA GLY A 70 -0.80 -17.44 12.85
C GLY A 70 -0.06 -18.16 13.97
N GLN A 71 -0.46 -17.91 15.23
CA GLN A 71 0.11 -18.59 16.41
C GLN A 71 -0.02 -20.12 16.36
N TRP A 72 -1.09 -20.65 15.75
CA TRP A 72 -1.36 -22.09 15.71
C TRP A 72 -0.67 -22.77 14.52
N MET A 73 -0.31 -21.99 13.50
CA MET A 73 0.19 -22.48 12.22
C MET A 73 1.72 -22.34 12.10
N GLU A 74 2.38 -21.84 13.15
CA GLU A 74 3.85 -21.73 13.21
C GLU A 74 4.50 -23.09 12.92
N GLY A 75 5.55 -23.09 12.10
CA GLY A 75 6.27 -24.30 11.68
C GLY A 75 5.55 -25.16 10.62
N GLN A 76 4.29 -24.85 10.27
CA GLN A 76 3.50 -25.62 9.31
C GLN A 76 3.49 -24.96 7.92
N ALA A 77 4.63 -25.03 7.23
CA ALA A 77 4.89 -24.31 5.97
C ALA A 77 3.77 -24.44 4.91
N TRP A 78 3.25 -25.65 4.67
CA TRP A 78 2.19 -25.88 3.68
C TRP A 78 0.86 -25.20 4.05
N MET A 79 0.54 -25.15 5.34
CA MET A 79 -0.67 -24.50 5.81
C MET A 79 -0.52 -22.97 5.77
N GLN A 80 0.62 -22.44 6.20
CA GLN A 80 0.93 -21.02 6.08
C GLN A 80 0.88 -20.56 4.60
N LEU A 81 1.46 -21.33 3.67
CA LEU A 81 1.37 -21.10 2.22
C LEU A 81 -0.09 -21.05 1.74
N THR A 82 -0.89 -22.04 2.14
CA THR A 82 -2.31 -22.14 1.76
C THR A 82 -3.10 -20.94 2.29
N LEU A 83 -2.86 -20.51 3.53
CA LEU A 83 -3.51 -19.35 4.13
C LEU A 83 -3.17 -18.04 3.40
N VAL A 84 -1.91 -17.83 3.01
CA VAL A 84 -1.51 -16.66 2.21
C VAL A 84 -2.22 -16.67 0.86
N ALA A 85 -2.27 -17.82 0.18
CA ALA A 85 -2.94 -17.96 -1.12
C ALA A 85 -4.45 -17.72 -1.04
N VAL A 86 -5.12 -18.28 -0.01
CA VAL A 86 -6.55 -18.09 0.24
C VAL A 86 -6.86 -16.63 0.58
N ALA A 87 -6.04 -15.99 1.41
CA ALA A 87 -6.21 -14.57 1.74
C ALA A 87 -6.04 -13.66 0.53
N ALA A 88 -5.06 -13.95 -0.35
CA ALA A 88 -4.86 -13.26 -1.61
C ALA A 88 -6.06 -13.42 -2.55
N ALA A 89 -6.60 -14.64 -2.68
CA ALA A 89 -7.80 -14.92 -3.48
C ALA A 89 -9.03 -14.17 -2.95
N ILE A 90 -9.37 -14.34 -1.67
CA ILE A 90 -10.56 -13.75 -1.06
C ILE A 90 -10.46 -12.22 -1.08
N GLY A 91 -9.32 -11.67 -0.66
CA GLY A 91 -9.08 -10.23 -0.65
C GLY A 91 -9.23 -9.61 -2.04
N THR A 92 -8.71 -10.27 -3.07
CA THR A 92 -8.81 -9.79 -4.46
C THR A 92 -10.22 -9.96 -5.03
N TYR A 93 -10.89 -11.09 -4.77
CA TYR A 93 -12.26 -11.32 -5.25
C TYR A 93 -13.22 -10.29 -4.65
N CYS A 94 -13.21 -10.17 -3.32
CA CYS A 94 -14.12 -9.29 -2.60
C CYS A 94 -13.81 -7.81 -2.85
N ARG A 95 -12.55 -7.44 -3.14
CA ARG A 95 -12.19 -6.09 -3.59
C ARG A 95 -13.02 -5.63 -4.80
N GLN A 96 -13.35 -6.55 -5.70
CA GLN A 96 -14.10 -6.23 -6.93
C GLN A 96 -15.61 -6.39 -6.80
N ARG A 97 -16.09 -7.17 -5.81
CA ARG A 97 -17.50 -7.59 -5.75
C ARG A 97 -18.26 -7.04 -4.54
N SER A 98 -17.57 -6.69 -3.46
CA SER A 98 -18.19 -6.22 -2.23
C SER A 98 -18.41 -4.71 -2.24
N ALA A 99 -19.51 -4.27 -1.61
CA ALA A 99 -19.74 -2.87 -1.25
C ALA A 99 -18.65 -2.29 -0.33
N TYR A 100 -17.88 -3.16 0.33
CA TYR A 100 -16.80 -2.82 1.25
C TYR A 100 -15.45 -3.35 0.75
N GLY A 101 -15.25 -3.41 -0.57
CA GLY A 101 -14.10 -4.03 -1.21
C GLY A 101 -12.73 -3.57 -0.68
N TYR A 102 -12.63 -2.31 -0.24
CA TYR A 102 -11.41 -1.76 0.37
C TYR A 102 -11.06 -2.44 1.71
N ALA A 103 -12.05 -2.72 2.55
CA ALA A 103 -11.84 -3.44 3.82
C ALA A 103 -11.40 -4.89 3.56
N TRP A 104 -12.01 -5.56 2.57
CA TRP A 104 -11.61 -6.90 2.17
C TRP A 104 -10.18 -6.98 1.65
N PHE A 105 -9.78 -6.02 0.81
CA PHE A 105 -8.42 -5.99 0.28
C PHE A 105 -7.38 -5.80 1.39
N TYR A 106 -7.54 -4.77 2.23
CA TYR A 106 -6.56 -4.50 3.28
C TYR A 106 -6.64 -5.50 4.44
N GLY A 107 -7.80 -6.09 4.72
CA GLY A 107 -7.93 -7.17 5.69
C GLY A 107 -7.24 -8.45 5.22
N GLY A 108 -7.51 -8.89 3.99
CA GLY A 108 -6.82 -10.04 3.39
C GLY A 108 -5.32 -9.83 3.25
N LEU A 109 -4.89 -8.62 2.85
CA LEU A 109 -3.47 -8.25 2.79
C LEU A 109 -2.83 -8.28 4.17
N THR A 110 -3.47 -7.68 5.19
CA THR A 110 -2.93 -7.65 6.56
C THR A 110 -2.86 -9.06 7.14
N PHE A 111 -3.90 -9.87 6.97
CA PHE A 111 -3.88 -11.28 7.36
C PHE A 111 -2.70 -12.02 6.71
N ALA A 112 -2.54 -11.90 5.39
CA ALA A 112 -1.46 -12.55 4.67
C ALA A 112 -0.08 -12.09 5.19
N LEU A 113 0.10 -10.79 5.48
CA LEU A 113 1.33 -10.27 6.06
C LEU A 113 1.64 -10.90 7.43
N LEU A 114 0.65 -11.06 8.32
CA LEU A 114 0.88 -11.72 9.61
C LEU A 114 1.29 -13.19 9.43
N ILE A 115 0.65 -13.91 8.49
CA ILE A 115 1.05 -15.29 8.18
C ILE A 115 2.49 -15.33 7.62
N LEU A 116 2.87 -14.39 6.74
CA LEU A 116 4.27 -14.30 6.27
C LEU A 116 5.25 -13.99 7.42
N TYR A 117 4.86 -13.15 8.38
CA TYR A 117 5.69 -12.88 9.57
C TYR A 117 5.94 -14.17 10.38
N THR A 118 4.95 -15.05 10.49
CA THR A 118 5.14 -16.36 11.15
C THR A 118 6.13 -17.30 10.42
N MET A 119 6.48 -17.00 9.17
CA MET A 119 7.50 -17.75 8.42
C MET A 119 8.91 -17.18 8.59
N VAL A 120 9.04 -15.88 8.88
CA VAL A 120 10.33 -15.17 8.87
C VAL A 120 10.81 -14.86 10.29
N GLN A 121 9.93 -14.32 11.14
CA GLN A 121 10.23 -13.86 12.49
C GLN A 121 9.02 -14.12 13.41
N PRO A 122 8.72 -15.39 13.74
CA PRO A 122 7.54 -15.75 14.52
C PRO A 122 7.53 -15.13 15.93
N GLN A 123 8.71 -14.95 16.54
CA GLN A 123 8.84 -14.36 17.87
C GLN A 123 8.33 -12.92 17.97
N ASP A 124 8.36 -12.17 16.86
CA ASP A 124 7.99 -10.75 16.82
C ASP A 124 6.54 -10.55 16.33
N LEU A 125 5.76 -11.64 16.18
CA LEU A 125 4.41 -11.60 15.63
C LEU A 125 3.46 -10.72 16.46
N TYR A 126 3.57 -10.76 17.79
CA TYR A 126 2.75 -9.93 18.66
C TYR A 126 3.05 -8.44 18.47
N ASP A 127 4.32 -8.07 18.50
CA ASP A 127 4.75 -6.68 18.34
C ASP A 127 4.35 -6.14 16.98
N PHE A 128 4.59 -6.92 15.91
CA PHE A 128 4.14 -6.56 14.58
C PHE A 128 2.62 -6.34 14.53
N ALA A 129 1.82 -7.26 15.09
CA ALA A 129 0.36 -7.12 15.14
C ALA A 129 -0.09 -5.89 15.95
N HIS A 130 0.53 -5.64 17.10
CA HIS A 130 0.20 -4.54 18.01
C HIS A 130 0.50 -3.18 17.36
N TYR A 131 1.75 -2.95 16.94
CA TYR A 131 2.17 -1.68 16.33
C TYR A 131 1.41 -1.40 15.04
N ARG A 132 1.17 -2.44 14.23
CA ARG A 132 0.42 -2.32 12.98
C ARG A 132 -0.96 -1.71 13.16
N PHE A 133 -1.66 -2.07 14.23
CA PHE A 133 -2.99 -1.51 14.49
C PHE A 133 -2.90 0.00 14.76
N TYR A 134 -2.00 0.43 15.64
CA TYR A 134 -1.83 1.83 16.00
C TYR A 134 -1.32 2.69 14.86
N GLU A 135 -0.37 2.20 14.06
CA GLU A 135 0.14 2.90 12.88
C GLU A 135 -0.98 3.24 11.89
N ILE A 136 -1.84 2.25 11.58
CA ILE A 136 -2.96 2.46 10.67
C ILE A 136 -4.00 3.41 11.30
N LEU A 137 -4.31 3.24 12.59
CA LEU A 137 -5.27 4.08 13.32
C LEU A 137 -4.83 5.56 13.32
N ILE A 138 -3.60 5.84 13.76
CA ILE A 138 -3.05 7.20 13.81
C ILE A 138 -3.04 7.83 12.43
N GLY A 139 -2.55 7.10 11.42
CA GLY A 139 -2.51 7.62 10.06
C GLY A 139 -3.90 7.95 9.51
N VAL A 140 -4.90 7.10 9.74
CA VAL A 140 -6.27 7.36 9.29
C VAL A 140 -6.89 8.55 10.03
N VAL A 141 -6.73 8.63 11.34
CA VAL A 141 -7.25 9.74 12.15
C VAL A 141 -6.61 11.06 11.73
N CYS A 142 -5.28 11.12 11.64
CA CYS A 142 -4.55 12.33 11.26
C CYS A 142 -4.90 12.79 9.84
N GLY A 143 -4.98 11.87 8.87
CA GLY A 143 -5.33 12.18 7.49
C GLY A 143 -6.78 12.67 7.33
N THR A 144 -7.70 12.09 8.11
CA THR A 144 -9.10 12.53 8.12
C THR A 144 -9.25 13.91 8.74
N LEU A 145 -8.64 14.13 9.91
CA LEU A 145 -8.68 15.43 10.60
C LEU A 145 -8.00 16.53 9.77
N SER A 146 -6.84 16.25 9.15
CA SER A 146 -6.16 17.22 8.31
C SER A 146 -6.98 17.59 7.07
N SER A 147 -7.65 16.62 6.43
CA SER A 147 -8.55 16.88 5.30
C SER A 147 -9.77 17.68 5.73
N TRP A 148 -10.34 17.43 6.92
CA TRP A 148 -11.47 18.21 7.43
C TRP A 148 -11.09 19.64 7.81
N ALA A 149 -9.88 19.85 8.33
CA ALA A 149 -9.39 21.16 8.72
C ALA A 149 -8.88 21.99 7.53
N LEU A 150 -8.18 21.38 6.57
CA LEU A 150 -7.40 22.09 5.56
C LEU A 150 -7.81 21.76 4.11
N GLY A 151 -8.46 20.62 3.90
CA GLY A 151 -8.84 20.12 2.59
C GLY A 151 -10.02 20.86 1.94
N PRO A 152 -10.46 20.40 0.77
CA PRO A 152 -11.64 20.91 0.10
C PRO A 152 -12.86 20.86 1.02
N ARG A 153 -13.68 21.93 0.99
CA ARG A 153 -14.88 22.08 1.84
C ARG A 153 -14.64 22.04 3.36
N ALA A 154 -13.43 22.35 3.83
CA ALA A 154 -13.09 22.41 5.26
C ALA A 154 -14.21 23.03 6.12
N GLY A 155 -14.56 22.38 7.23
CA GLY A 155 -15.66 22.79 8.12
C GLY A 155 -17.09 22.36 7.71
N GLY A 156 -17.29 21.72 6.56
CA GLY A 156 -18.60 21.18 6.18
C GLY A 156 -19.09 20.02 7.08
N LEU A 157 -20.40 19.77 7.04
CA LEU A 157 -21.18 18.71 7.72
C LEU A 157 -20.58 17.27 7.63
N PRO A 158 -21.05 16.31 8.47
CA PRO A 158 -20.42 15.00 8.64
C PRO A 158 -20.29 14.21 7.34
N ALA A 159 -19.19 13.48 7.22
CA ALA A 159 -18.94 12.58 6.10
C ALA A 159 -19.76 11.29 6.22
N HIS A 160 -20.15 10.72 5.08
CA HIS A 160 -20.93 9.50 5.03
C HIS A 160 -20.11 8.32 4.48
N ILE A 161 -20.41 7.11 4.97
CA ILE A 161 -19.84 5.89 4.41
C ILE A 161 -20.61 5.58 3.12
N VAL A 162 -19.88 5.47 2.01
CA VAL A 162 -20.46 5.20 0.69
C VAL A 162 -20.10 3.78 0.24
N ALA A 163 -21.11 3.01 -0.15
CA ALA A 163 -20.90 1.69 -0.72
C ALA A 163 -20.10 1.77 -2.03
N GLN A 164 -19.09 0.92 -2.17
CA GLN A 164 -18.26 0.87 -3.36
C GLN A 164 -18.96 0.06 -4.46
N ALA A 165 -19.00 0.61 -5.67
CA ALA A 165 -19.52 -0.12 -6.82
C ALA A 165 -18.63 -1.34 -7.14
N ALA A 166 -19.24 -2.38 -7.73
CA ALA A 166 -18.48 -3.53 -8.21
C ALA A 166 -17.46 -3.09 -9.27
N GLY A 167 -16.19 -3.41 -9.04
CA GLY A 167 -15.08 -3.00 -9.91
C GLY A 167 -14.95 -3.83 -11.18
N SER A 168 -15.48 -5.05 -11.21
CA SER A 168 -15.44 -5.92 -12.39
C SER A 168 -16.59 -6.95 -12.42
N THR A 169 -16.73 -7.61 -13.57
CA THR A 169 -17.66 -8.74 -13.72
C THR A 169 -17.27 -9.91 -12.80
N ALA A 170 -18.25 -10.74 -12.44
CA ALA A 170 -17.98 -11.89 -11.56
C ALA A 170 -16.93 -12.84 -12.15
N GLU A 171 -16.93 -13.02 -13.48
CA GLU A 171 -15.94 -13.83 -14.19
C GLU A 171 -14.52 -13.23 -14.07
N ASN A 172 -14.36 -11.94 -14.35
CA ASN A 172 -13.07 -11.26 -14.23
C ASN A 172 -12.57 -11.25 -12.78
N ALA A 173 -13.46 -11.07 -11.80
CA ALA A 173 -13.12 -11.16 -10.39
C ALA A 173 -12.63 -12.57 -10.01
N ARG A 174 -13.26 -13.65 -10.50
CA ARG A 174 -12.80 -15.03 -10.28
C ARG A 174 -11.43 -15.29 -10.90
N ARG A 175 -11.21 -14.78 -12.12
CA ARG A 175 -9.90 -14.88 -12.78
C ARG A 175 -8.82 -14.16 -11.98
N GLN A 176 -9.07 -12.92 -11.58
CA GLN A 176 -8.14 -12.17 -10.74
C GLN A 176 -7.86 -12.87 -9.40
N SER A 177 -8.88 -13.42 -8.73
CA SER A 177 -8.65 -14.13 -7.46
C SER A 177 -7.81 -15.38 -7.63
N PHE A 178 -8.01 -16.11 -8.73
CA PHE A 178 -7.17 -17.27 -9.05
C PHE A 178 -5.71 -16.86 -9.32
N VAL A 179 -5.50 -15.81 -10.11
CA VAL A 179 -4.15 -15.25 -10.37
C VAL A 179 -3.51 -14.74 -9.08
N ALA A 180 -4.27 -14.10 -8.19
CA ALA A 180 -3.77 -13.63 -6.91
C ALA A 180 -3.30 -14.78 -6.01
N ALA A 181 -4.09 -15.86 -5.90
CA ALA A 181 -3.70 -17.05 -5.14
C ALA A 181 -2.47 -17.72 -5.73
N LEU A 182 -2.47 -17.95 -7.06
CA LEU A 182 -1.32 -18.56 -7.73
C LEU A 182 -0.06 -17.69 -7.58
N GLY A 183 -0.19 -16.37 -7.76
CA GLY A 183 0.91 -15.43 -7.58
C GLY A 183 1.47 -15.41 -6.17
N ALA A 184 0.60 -15.41 -5.16
CA ALA A 184 1.02 -15.52 -3.76
C ALA A 184 1.77 -16.84 -3.50
N THR A 185 1.24 -17.97 -3.99
CA THR A 185 1.89 -19.27 -3.90
C THR A 185 3.26 -19.28 -4.57
N THR A 186 3.35 -18.77 -5.81
CA THR A 186 4.62 -18.67 -6.55
C THR A 186 5.64 -17.82 -5.81
N ILE A 187 5.21 -16.68 -5.25
CA ILE A 187 6.09 -15.77 -4.48
C ILE A 187 6.66 -16.48 -3.25
N VAL A 188 5.82 -17.14 -2.45
CA VAL A 188 6.27 -17.85 -1.24
C VAL A 188 7.16 -19.04 -1.58
N ILE A 189 6.83 -19.82 -2.62
CA ILE A 189 7.68 -20.94 -3.07
C ILE A 189 9.04 -20.42 -3.58
N THR A 190 9.04 -19.35 -4.38
CA THR A 190 10.29 -18.78 -4.89
C THR A 190 11.12 -18.21 -3.76
N TRP A 191 10.49 -17.58 -2.76
CA TRP A 191 11.18 -17.18 -1.54
C TRP A 191 11.80 -18.37 -0.81
N ALA A 192 11.05 -19.44 -0.58
CA ALA A 192 11.55 -20.63 0.12
C ALA A 192 12.68 -21.36 -0.62
N LEU A 193 12.78 -21.20 -1.94
CA LEU A 193 13.82 -21.82 -2.77
C LEU A 193 15.05 -20.94 -2.99
N PHE A 194 14.90 -19.62 -2.95
CA PHE A 194 15.93 -18.66 -3.37
C PHE A 194 16.22 -17.56 -2.35
N ASP A 195 15.63 -17.63 -1.15
CA ASP A 195 15.76 -16.66 -0.07
C ASP A 195 15.54 -15.21 -0.53
N LEU A 196 14.44 -14.99 -1.26
CA LEU A 196 14.13 -13.69 -1.84
C LEU A 196 14.08 -12.57 -0.78
N PRO A 197 14.70 -11.40 -1.03
CA PRO A 197 14.61 -10.28 -0.10
C PRO A 197 13.17 -9.73 -0.04
N GLN A 198 12.76 -9.31 1.17
CA GLN A 198 11.49 -8.65 1.47
C GLN A 198 10.24 -9.32 0.90
N LEU A 199 10.03 -10.57 1.27
CA LEU A 199 8.82 -11.32 0.97
C LEU A 199 7.51 -10.52 1.15
N PRO A 200 7.30 -9.75 2.26
CA PRO A 200 6.14 -8.86 2.40
C PRO A 200 5.95 -7.86 1.26
N GLN A 201 7.05 -7.20 0.84
CA GLN A 201 7.03 -6.15 -0.17
C GLN A 201 6.75 -6.72 -1.57
N VAL A 202 7.27 -7.91 -1.87
CA VAL A 202 6.98 -8.64 -3.12
C VAL A 202 5.49 -8.95 -3.22
N LEU A 203 4.88 -9.46 -2.14
CA LEU A 203 3.44 -9.76 -2.08
C LEU A 203 2.57 -8.50 -2.19
N ILE A 204 2.90 -7.42 -1.45
CA ILE A 204 2.16 -6.16 -1.57
C ILE A 204 2.23 -5.63 -3.01
N SER A 205 3.41 -5.69 -3.62
CA SER A 205 3.64 -5.14 -4.96
C SER A 205 2.89 -5.91 -6.05
N SER A 206 2.78 -7.24 -5.93
CA SER A 206 2.03 -8.07 -6.88
C SER A 206 0.51 -7.84 -6.77
N LEU A 207 -0.05 -7.87 -5.55
CA LEU A 207 -1.51 -7.78 -5.33
C LEU A 207 -2.07 -6.38 -5.63
N VAL A 208 -1.28 -5.33 -5.44
CA VAL A 208 -1.74 -3.95 -5.70
C VAL A 208 -1.89 -3.67 -7.19
N VAL A 209 -1.00 -4.18 -8.04
CA VAL A 209 -1.00 -3.87 -9.49
C VAL A 209 -2.00 -4.70 -10.29
N LEU A 210 -2.40 -5.86 -9.77
CA LEU A 210 -3.28 -6.82 -10.42
C LEU A 210 -4.57 -6.16 -10.94
N ASP A 211 -4.85 -6.36 -12.23
CA ASP A 211 -6.08 -5.94 -12.91
C ASP A 211 -6.70 -7.10 -13.70
N ALA A 212 -7.93 -6.92 -14.18
CA ALA A 212 -8.59 -7.84 -15.11
C ALA A 212 -7.96 -7.68 -16.50
N ASP A 213 -7.57 -6.45 -16.85
CA ASP A 213 -6.85 -6.16 -18.07
C ASP A 213 -5.33 -6.42 -17.89
N PRO A 214 -4.74 -7.35 -18.68
CA PRO A 214 -3.31 -7.61 -18.68
C PRO A 214 -2.46 -6.39 -18.99
N LEU A 215 -2.94 -5.51 -19.88
CA LEU A 215 -2.20 -4.30 -20.26
C LEU A 215 -2.24 -3.28 -19.12
N ALA A 216 -3.39 -3.10 -18.45
CA ALA A 216 -3.49 -2.29 -17.24
C ALA A 216 -2.57 -2.81 -16.12
N THR A 217 -2.47 -4.13 -15.93
CA THR A 217 -1.54 -4.73 -14.94
C THR A 217 -0.10 -4.34 -15.25
N ARG A 218 0.34 -4.53 -16.50
CA ARG A 218 1.70 -4.15 -16.95
C ARG A 218 1.95 -2.65 -16.78
N HIS A 219 1.01 -1.81 -17.23
CA HIS A 219 1.14 -0.36 -17.16
C HIS A 219 1.27 0.12 -15.70
N ARG A 220 0.42 -0.39 -14.79
CA ARG A 220 0.55 -0.09 -13.35
C ARG A 220 1.85 -0.63 -12.78
N GLY A 221 2.30 -1.80 -13.21
CA GLY A 221 3.62 -2.34 -12.87
C GLY A 221 4.75 -1.38 -13.21
N VAL A 222 4.79 -0.89 -14.45
CA VAL A 222 5.79 0.07 -14.93
C VAL A 222 5.73 1.38 -14.14
N GLN A 223 4.54 1.92 -13.92
CA GLN A 223 4.36 3.13 -13.11
C GLN A 223 4.83 2.95 -11.66
N ARG A 224 4.72 1.73 -11.11
CA ARG A 224 5.23 1.40 -9.77
C ARG A 224 6.74 1.46 -9.71
N ILE A 225 7.42 0.91 -10.71
CA ILE A 225 8.89 0.94 -10.82
C ILE A 225 9.36 2.39 -10.97
N PHE A 226 8.82 3.15 -11.94
CA PHE A 226 9.20 4.56 -12.14
C PHE A 226 8.93 5.42 -10.91
N GLY A 227 7.75 5.27 -10.31
CA GLY A 227 7.41 6.01 -9.10
C GLY A 227 8.39 5.71 -7.96
N CYS A 228 8.76 4.44 -7.76
CA CYS A 228 9.73 4.05 -6.74
C CYS A 228 11.12 4.64 -7.01
N ILE A 229 11.59 4.65 -8.26
CA ILE A 229 12.87 5.27 -8.63
C ILE A 229 12.84 6.77 -8.32
N ILE A 230 11.80 7.49 -8.77
CA ILE A 230 11.67 8.93 -8.53
C ILE A 230 11.62 9.25 -7.03
N GLY A 231 10.77 8.55 -6.28
CA GLY A 231 10.58 8.79 -4.84
C GLY A 231 11.80 8.39 -4.01
N GLY A 232 12.39 7.23 -4.30
CA GLY A 232 13.61 6.75 -3.65
C GLY A 232 14.78 7.69 -3.92
N THR A 233 14.97 8.14 -5.16
CA THR A 233 16.04 9.09 -5.52
C THR A 233 15.84 10.43 -4.83
N ALA A 234 14.61 10.95 -4.79
CA ALA A 234 14.30 12.17 -4.05
C ALA A 234 14.54 12.02 -2.55
N GLY A 235 14.23 10.87 -1.97
CA GLY A 235 14.52 10.54 -0.58
C GLY A 235 16.02 10.53 -0.32
N ILE A 236 16.78 9.77 -1.11
CA ILE A 236 18.25 9.69 -1.03
C ILE A 236 18.88 11.06 -1.17
N ALA A 237 18.41 11.90 -2.10
CA ALA A 237 18.92 13.26 -2.26
C ALA A 237 18.75 14.10 -0.99
N VAL A 238 17.62 13.96 -0.27
CA VAL A 238 17.42 14.63 1.03
C VAL A 238 18.37 14.09 2.10
N VAL A 239 18.64 12.78 2.11
CA VAL A 239 19.62 12.16 3.02
C VAL A 239 21.04 12.69 2.75
N MET A 240 21.44 12.74 1.49
CA MET A 240 22.80 13.12 1.06
C MET A 240 23.14 14.59 1.32
N LEU A 241 22.12 15.44 1.49
CA LEU A 241 22.31 16.83 1.88
C LEU A 241 22.66 16.99 3.38
N ASP A 242 22.90 15.89 4.11
CA ASP A 242 23.31 15.80 5.52
C ASP A 242 22.48 16.70 6.45
N ALA A 243 21.18 16.70 6.21
CA ALA A 243 20.29 17.61 6.88
C ALA A 243 19.65 16.97 8.12
N SER A 244 20.52 16.68 9.09
CA SER A 244 20.19 16.17 10.43
C SER A 244 19.31 17.12 11.26
N GLY A 245 19.15 18.37 10.81
CA GLY A 245 18.28 19.35 11.47
C GLY A 245 16.79 19.01 11.34
N GLN A 246 16.10 18.91 12.49
CA GLN A 246 14.67 18.60 12.56
C GLN A 246 13.79 19.52 11.69
N VAL A 247 14.12 20.81 11.60
CA VAL A 247 13.40 21.78 10.77
C VAL A 247 13.53 21.44 9.28
N TRP A 248 14.74 21.10 8.83
CA TRP A 248 14.95 20.75 7.43
C TRP A 248 14.27 19.43 7.07
N TRP A 249 14.45 18.39 7.90
CA TRP A 249 13.79 17.11 7.69
C TRP A 249 12.25 17.28 7.60
N THR A 250 11.66 18.09 8.48
CA THR A 250 10.23 18.41 8.44
C THR A 250 9.84 19.13 7.15
N ALA A 251 10.62 20.14 6.74
CA ALA A 251 10.36 20.89 5.52
C ALA A 251 10.48 20.00 4.27
N ALA A 252 11.52 19.17 4.20
CA ALA A 252 11.71 18.21 3.11
C ALA A 252 10.54 17.22 3.05
N LEU A 253 10.21 16.59 4.18
CA LEU A 253 9.09 15.65 4.28
C LEU A 253 7.78 16.29 3.80
N PHE A 254 7.49 17.51 4.26
CA PHE A 254 6.32 18.27 3.81
C PHE A 254 6.33 18.54 2.31
N LEU A 255 7.42 19.11 1.78
CA LEU A 255 7.52 19.52 0.38
C LEU A 255 7.48 18.33 -0.59
N GLY A 256 8.17 17.23 -0.25
CA GLY A 256 8.17 16.02 -1.06
C GLY A 256 6.79 15.35 -1.06
N VAL A 257 6.18 15.19 0.11
CA VAL A 257 4.81 14.63 0.20
C VAL A 257 3.80 15.51 -0.51
N PHE A 258 3.86 16.83 -0.33
CA PHE A 258 2.99 17.78 -1.02
C PHE A 258 3.11 17.63 -2.55
N THR A 259 4.34 17.60 -3.06
CA THR A 259 4.61 17.50 -4.51
C THR A 259 4.05 16.21 -5.09
N PHE A 260 4.36 15.06 -4.47
CA PHE A 260 3.88 13.77 -4.95
C PHE A 260 2.39 13.56 -4.70
N ALA A 261 1.83 14.11 -3.62
CA ALA A 261 0.40 14.09 -3.33
C ALA A 261 -0.40 14.88 -4.38
N ARG A 262 0.12 16.00 -4.90
CA ARG A 262 -0.52 16.71 -6.02
C ARG A 262 -0.67 15.81 -7.23
N LEU A 263 0.39 15.09 -7.64
CA LEU A 263 0.33 14.14 -8.75
C LEU A 263 -0.64 12.97 -8.44
N HIS A 264 -0.55 12.40 -7.24
CA HIS A 264 -1.44 11.33 -6.74
C HIS A 264 -2.93 11.68 -6.82
N LEU A 265 -3.28 12.93 -6.50
CA LEU A 265 -4.67 13.40 -6.45
C LEU A 265 -5.20 13.89 -7.81
N THR A 266 -4.35 13.96 -8.84
CA THR A 266 -4.82 14.27 -10.20
C THR A 266 -5.64 13.11 -10.79
N LYS A 267 -6.55 13.43 -11.71
CA LYS A 267 -7.27 12.41 -12.51
C LYS A 267 -6.48 11.92 -13.72
N SER A 268 -5.16 12.16 -13.74
CA SER A 268 -4.32 11.78 -14.87
C SER A 268 -4.04 10.27 -14.88
N PRO A 269 -3.80 9.66 -16.06
CA PRO A 269 -3.32 8.27 -16.13
C PRO A 269 -2.02 8.05 -15.35
N GLN A 270 -1.25 9.11 -15.11
CA GLN A 270 0.06 9.10 -14.44
C GLN A 270 -0.03 9.27 -12.92
N ALA A 271 -1.23 9.47 -12.34
CA ALA A 271 -1.41 9.69 -10.90
C ALA A 271 -0.81 8.58 -10.02
N TYR A 272 -0.77 7.34 -10.53
CA TYR A 272 -0.18 6.22 -9.80
C TYR A 272 1.34 6.35 -9.64
N ILE A 273 2.05 7.04 -10.56
CA ILE A 273 3.47 7.39 -10.39
C ILE A 273 3.63 8.25 -9.14
N GLY A 274 2.78 9.29 -8.97
CA GLY A 274 2.79 10.15 -7.78
C GLY A 274 2.55 9.37 -6.48
N THR A 275 1.61 8.42 -6.51
CA THR A 275 1.38 7.50 -5.37
C THR A 275 2.67 6.76 -5.00
N GLN A 276 3.35 6.17 -5.97
CA GLN A 276 4.51 5.31 -5.72
C GLN A 276 5.76 6.11 -5.37
N SER A 277 5.91 7.31 -5.92
CA SER A 277 6.94 8.27 -5.50
C SER A 277 6.74 8.71 -4.07
N ALA A 278 5.52 9.09 -3.67
CA ALA A 278 5.25 9.46 -2.29
C ALA A 278 5.53 8.30 -1.31
N ILE A 279 5.09 7.07 -1.63
CA ILE A 279 5.33 5.93 -0.73
C ILE A 279 6.83 5.62 -0.62
N ALA A 280 7.58 5.61 -1.73
CA ALA A 280 9.02 5.36 -1.70
C ALA A 280 9.79 6.46 -0.95
N TYR A 281 9.40 7.72 -1.17
CA TYR A 281 9.94 8.87 -0.45
C TYR A 281 9.72 8.77 1.06
N LEU A 282 8.49 8.42 1.48
CA LEU A 282 8.13 8.24 2.88
C LEU A 282 8.92 7.12 3.56
N VAL A 283 9.03 5.95 2.91
CA VAL A 283 9.82 4.83 3.46
C VAL A 283 11.32 5.18 3.56
N THR A 284 11.81 6.05 2.69
CA THR A 284 13.22 6.49 2.74
C THR A 284 13.48 7.48 3.88
N LEU A 285 12.53 8.39 4.15
CA LEU A 285 12.74 9.50 5.10
C LEU A 285 12.13 9.30 6.48
N VAL A 286 11.18 8.38 6.61
CA VAL A 286 10.47 8.13 7.87
C VAL A 286 10.94 6.79 8.42
N GLY A 287 11.87 6.84 9.37
CA GLY A 287 12.27 5.70 10.21
C GLY A 287 12.21 6.09 11.68
N ALA A 288 12.95 5.37 12.53
CA ALA A 288 13.15 5.73 13.94
C ALA A 288 14.08 6.96 14.14
N GLY A 289 14.62 7.53 13.05
CA GLY A 289 15.53 8.67 13.03
C GLY A 289 15.94 9.01 11.59
N PRO A 290 16.89 9.95 11.40
CA PRO A 290 17.46 10.24 10.08
C PRO A 290 18.03 8.95 9.45
N PRO A 291 17.78 8.69 8.16
CA PRO A 291 18.24 7.47 7.49
C PRO A 291 19.77 7.38 7.47
N THR A 292 20.31 6.30 8.02
CA THR A 292 21.76 6.02 8.11
C THR A 292 22.26 5.07 7.01
N THR A 293 21.36 4.43 6.26
CA THR A 293 21.70 3.50 5.18
C THR A 293 20.83 3.73 3.94
N LEU A 294 21.28 3.20 2.80
CA LEU A 294 20.54 3.21 1.54
C LEU A 294 19.68 1.96 1.36
N ASP A 295 19.63 1.09 2.35
CA ASP A 295 18.94 -0.20 2.23
C ASP A 295 17.45 -0.01 1.96
N PRO A 296 16.68 0.81 2.72
CA PRO A 296 15.22 0.90 2.54
C PRO A 296 14.75 1.21 1.10
N PRO A 297 15.29 2.22 0.39
CA PRO A 297 14.88 2.49 -0.99
C PRO A 297 15.33 1.40 -1.99
N ILE A 298 16.52 0.81 -1.81
CA ILE A 298 17.03 -0.27 -2.66
C ILE A 298 16.16 -1.51 -2.49
N ASP A 299 15.95 -1.88 -1.24
CA ASP A 299 15.12 -3.00 -0.83
C ASP A 299 13.75 -2.89 -1.50
N ARG A 300 13.09 -1.76 -1.30
CA ARG A 300 11.78 -1.52 -1.87
C ARG A 300 11.75 -1.70 -3.39
N LEU A 301 12.77 -1.18 -4.09
CA LEU A 301 12.88 -1.29 -5.54
C LEU A 301 13.02 -2.75 -5.98
N VAL A 302 13.88 -3.53 -5.31
CA VAL A 302 14.07 -4.96 -5.60
C VAL A 302 12.76 -5.73 -5.41
N GLY A 303 12.07 -5.55 -4.27
CA GLY A 303 10.81 -6.22 -4.01
C GLY A 303 9.70 -5.85 -5.00
N ILE A 304 9.67 -4.59 -5.46
CA ILE A 304 8.72 -4.13 -6.50
C ILE A 304 9.02 -4.78 -7.84
N VAL A 305 10.28 -4.78 -8.28
CA VAL A 305 10.67 -5.36 -9.57
C VAL A 305 10.32 -6.85 -9.61
N ILE A 306 10.65 -7.60 -8.55
CA ILE A 306 10.33 -9.03 -8.44
C ILE A 306 8.81 -9.24 -8.46
N GLY A 307 8.07 -8.56 -7.58
CA GLY A 307 6.62 -8.74 -7.45
C GLY A 307 5.84 -8.37 -8.72
N VAL A 308 6.23 -7.26 -9.38
CA VAL A 308 5.63 -6.82 -10.65
C VAL A 308 5.96 -7.79 -11.78
N SER A 309 7.19 -8.30 -11.84
CA SER A 309 7.60 -9.25 -12.89
C SER A 309 6.82 -10.55 -12.80
N ILE A 310 6.76 -11.16 -11.60
CA ILE A 310 6.02 -12.41 -11.37
C ILE A 310 4.54 -12.26 -11.75
N ILE A 311 3.86 -11.22 -11.23
CA ILE A 311 2.43 -11.06 -11.48
C ILE A 311 2.11 -10.74 -12.95
N THR A 312 2.98 -9.98 -13.63
CA THR A 312 2.78 -9.65 -15.04
C THR A 312 2.89 -10.91 -15.91
N VAL A 313 3.89 -11.76 -15.65
CA VAL A 313 4.06 -13.04 -16.36
C VAL A 313 2.85 -13.94 -16.13
N LEU A 314 2.39 -14.08 -14.88
CA LEU A 314 1.23 -14.91 -14.55
C LEU A 314 -0.07 -14.40 -15.21
N VAL A 315 -0.32 -13.09 -15.17
CA VAL A 315 -1.50 -12.51 -15.81
C VAL A 315 -1.46 -12.74 -17.32
N TRP A 316 -0.30 -12.57 -17.97
CA TRP A 316 -0.17 -12.78 -19.41
C TRP A 316 -0.31 -14.25 -19.81
N ALA A 317 0.21 -15.17 -19.00
CA ALA A 317 0.08 -16.60 -19.23
C ALA A 317 -1.38 -17.09 -19.11
N LEU A 318 -2.12 -16.55 -18.14
CA LEU A 318 -3.50 -16.98 -17.84
C LEU A 318 -4.58 -16.17 -18.58
N ASN A 319 -4.24 -14.98 -19.05
CA ASN A 319 -5.14 -14.08 -19.77
C ASN A 319 -4.32 -13.27 -20.79
N PRO A 320 -3.90 -13.86 -21.92
CA PRO A 320 -3.06 -13.17 -22.88
C PRO A 320 -3.81 -11.96 -23.48
N PRO A 321 -3.10 -10.85 -23.75
CA PRO A 321 -3.71 -9.71 -24.43
C PRO A 321 -4.25 -10.16 -25.79
N LYS A 322 -5.47 -9.73 -26.12
CA LYS A 322 -6.06 -10.03 -27.44
C LYS A 322 -5.16 -9.43 -28.53
N PRO A 323 -4.85 -10.17 -29.62
CA PRO A 323 -4.13 -9.59 -30.74
C PRO A 323 -4.91 -8.39 -31.27
N ALA A 324 -4.19 -7.31 -31.61
CA ALA A 324 -4.79 -6.19 -32.30
C ALA A 324 -5.36 -6.75 -33.62
N ILE A 325 -6.68 -6.82 -33.73
CA ILE A 325 -7.34 -7.14 -34.99
C ILE A 325 -6.78 -6.15 -36.01
N GLU A 326 -6.26 -6.67 -37.12
CA GLU A 326 -5.75 -5.92 -38.26
C GLU A 326 -6.75 -4.81 -38.63
N ALA A 327 -6.49 -3.60 -38.15
CA ALA A 327 -7.22 -2.42 -38.54
C ALA A 327 -6.69 -2.00 -39.92
N GLY A 328 -7.20 -2.65 -40.97
CA GLY A 328 -6.94 -2.26 -42.35
C GLY A 328 -6.99 -3.41 -43.34
N ALA A 329 -8.19 -3.93 -43.61
CA ALA A 329 -8.58 -4.29 -44.97
C ALA A 329 -9.21 -3.05 -45.62
#